data_AF-A0A2M7VNH1-F1
#
_entry.id   AF-A0A2M7VNH1-F1
#
_cell.length_a   1.000
_cell.length_b   1.000
_cell.length_c   1.000
_cell.angle_alpha   90.00
_cell.angle_beta   90.00
_cell.angle_gamma   90.00
#
_symmetry.space_group_name_H-M   'P 1'
#
loop_
_entity.id
_entity.type
_entity.pdbx_description
1 polymer ?
#
loop_
_entity_poly.entity_id
_entity_poly.type
_entity_poly.pdbx_seq_one_letter_code
_entity_poly.pdbx_strand_id
1 'polypeptide(L)'
;MDTIEINTGKKIFIRNAGKDEYWLQDLIYANPSILGLGELIPVSKEKKQSSGGRLDILLKNPEDNSMYEIEVMLGETDPSHIIRTIEYWDLEKRRYPQRQHYPV
;
A
#
# COMPACT_ATOMS: atom_id res chain seq x y z
N MET A 1 -1.75 2.69 -45.73
CA MET A 1 -1.49 2.40 -44.31
C MET A 1 -2.14 3.53 -43.54
N ASP A 2 -3.28 3.27 -42.91
CA ASP A 2 -4.00 4.29 -42.16
C ASP A 2 -3.27 4.57 -40.84
N THR A 3 -2.87 5.82 -40.65
CA THR A 3 -2.30 6.31 -39.40
C THR A 3 -3.41 6.40 -38.35
N ILE A 4 -3.33 5.56 -37.32
CA ILE A 4 -4.20 5.65 -36.15
C ILE A 4 -3.79 6.91 -35.37
N GLU A 5 -4.65 7.93 -35.36
CA GLU A 5 -4.51 9.07 -34.44
C GLU A 5 -4.79 8.60 -33.02
N ILE A 6 -3.76 8.57 -32.18
CA ILE A 6 -3.91 8.32 -30.74
C ILE A 6 -4.26 9.64 -30.08
N ASN A 7 -5.52 9.81 -29.74
CA ASN A 7 -5.99 10.99 -29.00
C ASN A 7 -5.54 10.85 -27.54
N THR A 8 -4.50 11.58 -27.14
CA THR A 8 -3.99 11.52 -25.77
C THR A 8 -4.79 12.46 -24.87
N GLY A 9 -5.43 11.90 -23.85
CA GLY A 9 -6.17 12.67 -22.85
C GLY A 9 -5.25 13.59 -22.03
N LYS A 10 -5.81 14.67 -21.49
CA LYS A 10 -5.08 15.57 -20.59
C LYS A 10 -4.73 14.83 -19.29
N LYS A 11 -3.45 14.86 -18.90
CA LYS A 11 -3.02 14.35 -17.59
C LYS A 11 -3.67 15.17 -16.47
N ILE A 12 -4.23 14.49 -15.48
CA ILE A 12 -4.80 15.08 -14.26
C ILE A 12 -4.21 14.40 -13.04
N PHE A 13 -4.15 15.11 -11.91
CA PHE A 13 -3.85 14.51 -10.62
C PHE A 13 -5.02 13.64 -10.15
N ILE A 14 -4.72 12.52 -9.47
CA ILE A 14 -5.73 11.59 -8.93
C ILE A 14 -6.73 12.34 -8.03
N ARG A 15 -6.26 13.25 -7.19
CA ARG A 15 -7.13 14.11 -6.36
C ARG A 15 -8.10 14.95 -7.17
N ASN A 16 -7.68 15.46 -8.34
CA ASN A 16 -8.54 16.25 -9.21
C ASN A 16 -9.63 15.40 -9.89
N ALA A 17 -9.51 14.07 -9.86
CA ALA A 17 -10.54 13.12 -10.28
C ALA A 17 -11.50 12.73 -9.12
N GLY A 18 -11.41 13.39 -7.96
CA GLY A 18 -12.23 13.09 -6.79
C GLY A 18 -11.86 11.77 -6.10
N LYS A 19 -10.59 11.36 -6.20
CA LYS A 19 -10.04 10.14 -5.59
C LYS A 19 -9.00 10.49 -4.53
N ASP A 20 -8.97 9.73 -3.45
CA ASP A 20 -8.07 9.92 -2.32
C ASP A 20 -7.28 8.64 -2.00
N GLU A 21 -6.48 8.68 -0.94
CA GLU A 21 -5.72 7.54 -0.44
C GLU A 21 -6.61 6.38 -0.06
N TYR A 22 -7.77 6.62 0.57
CA TYR A 22 -8.70 5.56 0.94
C TYR A 22 -9.21 4.80 -0.28
N TRP A 23 -9.52 5.50 -1.37
CA TRP A 23 -9.85 4.87 -2.65
C TRP A 23 -8.70 4.02 -3.19
N LEU A 24 -7.46 4.50 -3.10
CA LEU A 24 -6.30 3.72 -3.55
C LEU A 24 -6.06 2.50 -2.64
N GLN A 25 -6.24 2.67 -1.32
CA GLN A 25 -6.18 1.57 -0.37
C GLN A 25 -7.24 0.50 -0.70
N ASP A 26 -8.47 0.90 -1.04
CA ASP A 26 -9.54 -0.02 -1.45
C ASP A 26 -9.15 -0.85 -2.67
N LEU A 27 -8.53 -0.22 -3.67
CA LEU A 27 -8.06 -0.90 -4.87
C LEU A 27 -6.94 -1.90 -4.57
N ILE A 28 -5.95 -1.49 -3.80
CA ILE A 28 -4.84 -2.36 -3.39
C ILE A 28 -5.35 -3.52 -2.56
N TYR A 29 -6.24 -3.27 -1.59
CA TYR A 29 -6.78 -4.31 -0.73
C TYR A 29 -7.65 -5.31 -1.49
N ALA A 30 -8.43 -4.84 -2.47
CA ALA A 30 -9.24 -5.71 -3.32
C ALA A 30 -8.40 -6.54 -4.30
N ASN A 31 -7.28 -5.99 -4.79
CA ASN A 31 -6.38 -6.68 -5.69
C ASN A 31 -4.89 -6.31 -5.43
N PRO A 32 -4.21 -7.00 -4.50
CA PRO A 32 -2.83 -6.72 -4.15
C PRO A 32 -1.82 -6.81 -5.31
N SER A 33 -2.14 -7.57 -6.36
CA SER A 33 -1.27 -7.72 -7.54
C SER A 33 -0.94 -6.38 -8.23
N ILE A 34 -1.75 -5.34 -8.02
CA ILE A 34 -1.49 -3.99 -8.55
C ILE A 34 -0.14 -3.42 -8.09
N LEU A 35 0.38 -3.89 -6.95
CA LEU A 35 1.66 -3.44 -6.39
C LEU A 35 2.87 -4.07 -7.09
N GLY A 36 2.69 -5.17 -7.84
CA GLY A 36 3.80 -5.89 -8.46
C GLY A 36 4.77 -6.56 -7.49
N LEU A 37 4.32 -6.85 -6.24
CA LEU A 37 5.14 -7.46 -5.18
C LEU A 37 5.02 -8.99 -5.09
N GLY A 38 4.46 -9.62 -6.14
CA GLY A 38 4.14 -11.05 -6.15
C GLY A 38 2.72 -11.35 -5.66
N GLU A 39 2.46 -12.63 -5.37
CA GLU A 39 1.16 -13.12 -4.90
C GLU A 39 0.98 -12.82 -3.40
N LEU A 40 0.27 -11.73 -3.10
CA LEU A 40 -0.04 -11.31 -1.74
C LEU A 40 -1.54 -11.41 -1.48
N ILE A 41 -1.90 -11.76 -0.24
CA ILE A 41 -3.28 -11.81 0.23
C ILE A 41 -3.54 -10.78 1.34
N PRO A 42 -4.74 -10.18 1.40
CA PRO A 42 -5.06 -9.18 2.42
C PRO A 42 -5.15 -9.77 3.83
N VAL A 43 -4.62 -9.06 4.82
CA VAL A 43 -4.72 -9.43 6.24
C VAL A 43 -5.61 -8.44 7.00
N SER A 44 -5.31 -7.14 6.86
CA SER A 44 -6.09 -6.07 7.50
C SER A 44 -5.91 -4.77 6.75
N LYS A 45 -6.95 -3.95 6.71
CA LYS A 45 -6.88 -2.55 6.27
C LYS A 45 -7.11 -1.65 7.47
N GLU A 46 -6.46 -0.49 7.51
CA GLU A 46 -6.64 0.53 8.53
C GLU A 46 -6.48 -0.03 9.96
N LYS A 47 -5.42 -0.84 10.12
CA LYS A 47 -5.13 -1.64 11.30
C LYS A 47 -4.62 -0.77 12.43
N LYS A 48 -5.38 -0.68 13.52
CA LYS A 48 -4.96 0.06 14.72
C LYS A 48 -3.65 -0.50 15.28
N GLN A 49 -2.72 0.40 15.57
CA GLN A 49 -1.41 0.12 16.14
C GLN A 49 -1.34 0.54 17.62
N SER A 50 -0.51 -0.16 18.40
CA SER A 50 -0.39 0.08 19.85
C SER A 50 0.18 1.46 20.19
N SER A 51 0.88 2.10 19.25
CA SER A 51 1.40 3.47 19.39
C SER A 51 0.34 4.56 19.21
N GLY A 52 -0.91 4.21 18.86
CA GLY A 52 -2.03 5.15 18.76
C GLY A 52 -2.39 5.60 17.33
N GLY A 53 -1.72 5.06 16.30
CA GLY A 53 -2.05 5.28 14.89
C GLY A 53 -2.68 4.07 14.19
N ARG A 54 -2.69 4.09 12.86
CA ARG A 54 -3.23 3.02 12.02
C ARG A 54 -2.29 2.75 10.86
N LEU A 55 -1.97 1.49 10.65
CA LEU A 55 -1.32 1.00 9.43
C LEU A 55 -2.37 0.91 8.32
N ASP A 56 -2.13 1.54 7.19
CA ASP A 56 -3.09 1.59 6.08
C ASP A 56 -3.45 0.19 5.58
N ILE A 57 -2.45 -0.64 5.23
CA ILE A 57 -2.68 -2.01 4.76
C ILE A 57 -1.62 -2.96 5.34
N LEU A 58 -2.10 -4.12 5.79
CA LEU A 58 -1.27 -5.29 6.07
C LEU A 58 -1.63 -6.40 5.08
N LEU A 59 -0.63 -6.84 4.32
CA LEU A 59 -0.72 -8.01 3.44
C LEU A 59 0.21 -9.11 3.92
N LYS A 60 0.03 -10.32 3.38
CA LYS A 60 0.99 -11.40 3.55
C LYS A 60 1.15 -12.23 2.28
N ASN A 61 2.32 -12.85 2.12
CA ASN A 61 2.49 -13.94 1.18
C ASN A 61 1.88 -15.23 1.78
N PRO A 62 1.00 -15.95 1.06
CA PRO A 62 0.39 -17.17 1.57
C PRO A 62 1.34 -18.37 1.67
N GLU A 63 2.45 -18.37 0.94
CA GLU A 63 3.40 -19.49 0.89
C GLU A 63 4.36 -19.49 2.08
N ASP A 64 5.01 -18.35 2.35
CA ASP A 64 6.04 -18.24 3.40
C ASP A 64 5.60 -17.43 4.63
N ASN A 65 4.38 -16.87 4.60
CA ASN A 65 3.84 -15.98 5.64
C ASN A 65 4.65 -14.71 5.90
N SER A 66 5.48 -14.27 4.95
CA SER A 66 6.06 -12.92 4.99
C SER A 66 4.95 -11.87 4.99
N MET A 67 5.20 -10.77 5.70
CA MET A 67 4.23 -9.71 5.97
C MET A 67 4.70 -8.42 5.33
N TYR A 68 3.74 -7.63 4.83
CA TYR A 68 4.00 -6.38 4.13
C TYR A 68 3.18 -5.28 4.79
N GLU A 69 3.86 -4.35 5.44
CA GLU A 69 3.29 -3.20 6.12
C GLU A 69 3.32 -1.99 5.16
N ILE A 70 2.17 -1.67 4.58
CA ILE A 70 2.05 -0.66 3.52
C ILE A 70 1.43 0.61 4.08
N GLU A 71 2.08 1.76 3.85
CA GLU A 71 1.49 3.10 4.00
C GLU A 71 1.27 3.73 2.61
N VAL A 72 0.06 4.24 2.35
CA VAL A 72 -0.33 4.73 1.02
C VAL A 72 -0.31 6.25 1.00
N MET A 73 0.33 6.83 -0.03
CA MET A 73 0.32 8.27 -0.27
C MET A 73 0.06 8.58 -1.74
N LEU A 74 -0.83 9.53 -2.01
CA LEU A 74 -0.97 10.10 -3.36
C LEU A 74 0.04 11.23 -3.55
N GLY A 75 0.92 11.05 -4.54
CA GLY A 75 1.95 12.03 -4.87
C GLY A 75 3.30 11.66 -4.29
N GLU A 76 4.10 12.67 -3.94
CA GLU A 76 5.41 12.46 -3.32
C GLU A 76 5.24 12.01 -1.87
N THR A 77 6.06 11.04 -1.45
CA THR A 77 6.14 10.60 -0.05
C THR A 77 6.76 11.69 0.82
N ASP A 78 6.25 11.86 2.04
CA ASP A 78 6.82 12.76 3.04
C ASP A 78 7.57 12.01 4.18
N PRO A 79 8.43 12.70 4.96
CA PRO A 79 9.14 12.07 6.08
C PRO A 79 8.24 11.44 7.14
N SER A 80 7.03 11.99 7.36
CA SER A 80 6.11 11.46 8.35
C SER A 80 5.54 10.10 7.94
N HIS A 81 5.27 9.89 6.66
CA HIS A 81 4.88 8.57 6.12
C HIS A 81 6.04 7.57 6.25
N ILE A 82 7.26 7.96 5.87
CA ILE A 82 8.44 7.08 6.00
C ILE A 82 8.62 6.61 7.46
N ILE A 83 8.52 7.54 8.42
CA ILE A 83 8.63 7.22 9.85
C ILE A 83 7.50 6.27 10.27
N ARG A 84 6.24 6.55 9.90
CA ARG A 84 5.10 5.66 10.23
C ARG A 84 5.26 4.26 9.66
N THR A 85 5.70 4.11 8.41
CA THR A 85 5.96 2.80 7.80
C THR A 85 6.97 2.01 8.62
N ILE A 86 8.08 2.64 9.02
CA ILE A 86 9.13 1.99 9.83
C ILE A 86 8.61 1.64 11.23
N GLU A 87 7.89 2.55 11.89
CA GLU A 87 7.34 2.30 13.22
C GLU A 87 6.35 1.14 13.22
N TYR A 88 5.43 1.08 12.25
CA TYR A 88 4.42 0.03 12.17
C TYR A 88 5.02 -1.31 11.75
N TRP A 89 5.98 -1.30 10.84
CA TRP A 89 6.81 -2.47 10.52
C TRP A 89 7.49 -3.03 11.78
N ASP A 90 8.13 -2.19 12.56
CA ASP A 90 8.86 -2.59 13.77
C ASP A 90 7.90 -3.14 14.84
N LEU A 91 6.70 -2.57 14.97
CA LEU A 91 5.64 -3.09 15.85
C LEU A 91 5.11 -4.46 15.40
N GLU A 92 4.83 -4.65 14.11
CA GLU A 92 4.36 -5.95 13.60
C GLU A 92 5.46 -7.01 13.66
N LYS A 93 6.71 -6.64 13.37
CA LYS A 93 7.88 -7.53 13.50
C LYS A 93 8.10 -7.98 14.93
N ARG A 94 7.95 -7.10 15.92
CA ARG A 94 8.01 -7.51 17.34
C ARG A 94 6.86 -8.43 17.73
N ARG A 95 5.68 -8.28 17.11
CA ARG A 95 4.51 -9.13 17.35
C ARG A 95 4.66 -10.51 16.72
N TYR A 96 5.27 -10.61 15.54
CA TYR A 96 5.46 -11.85 14.78
C TYR A 96 6.92 -12.06 14.35
N PRO A 97 7.87 -12.19 15.30
CA PRO A 97 9.31 -12.16 15.02
C PRO A 97 9.82 -13.29 14.12
N GLN A 98 9.05 -14.37 13.98
CA GLN A 98 9.35 -15.51 13.12
C GLN A 98 9.01 -15.29 11.64
N ARG A 99 8.30 -14.21 11.30
CA ARG A 99 7.94 -13.87 9.92
C ARG A 99 8.97 -12.90 9.36
N GLN A 100 9.18 -12.96 8.06
CA GLN A 100 9.88 -11.88 7.36
C GLN A 100 8.91 -10.70 7.20
N HIS A 101 9.39 -9.48 7.43
CA HIS A 101 8.57 -8.27 7.35
C HIS A 101 9.18 -7.27 6.38
N TYR A 102 8.35 -6.63 5.56
CA TYR A 102 8.75 -5.64 4.56
C TYR A 102 7.98 -4.34 4.78
N PRO A 103 8.67 -3.23 5.14
CA PRO A 103 8.05 -1.90 5.13
C PRO A 103 7.89 -1.44 3.68
N VAL A 104 6.69 -1.03 3.30
CA VAL A 104 6.32 -0.64 1.93
C VAL A 104 5.65 0.72 1.90
#